data_AF-A0A0S7WFL0-F1
#
_entry.id   AF-A0A0S7WFL0-F1
#
_cell.length_a   1.000
_cell.length_b   1.000
_cell.length_c   1.000
_cell.angle_alpha   90.00
_cell.angle_beta   90.00
_cell.angle_gamma   90.00
#
_symmetry.space_group_name_H-M   'P 1'
#
loop_
_entity.id
_entity.type
_entity.pdbx_description
1 polymer ?
#
loop_
_entity_poly.entity_id
_entity_poly.type
_entity_poly.pdbx_seq_one_letter_code
_entity_poly.pdbx_strand_id
1 'polypeptide(L)'
;MGIRREDKNRWERRSPLIPQHVRELKQEHSIETVVQPSPIRSFSDDEYLDAGATVQDDLSPCPIIFAIKEIPSSFFEQKKTYAFFSHTIKGQQYNMPMLKKLMELECQLIEYERIVDSQGKRLIAFGKYAGMAGMIDTFWALGKKLSREGIDNPFTLVEQTVQYESLEAAKMGIGRAAQAIERDGIAALLSPLIFGIAGYGNVSKGAQEILDLLPIHTITP
;
A
#
# COMPACT_ATOMS: atom_id res chain seq x y z
N MET A 1 -16.68 -11.32 -12.08
CA MET A 1 -16.35 -10.62 -10.81
C MET A 1 -16.16 -9.14 -11.08
N GLY A 2 -16.34 -8.28 -10.07
CA GLY A 2 -16.24 -6.83 -10.20
C GLY A 2 -15.09 -6.24 -9.38
N ILE A 3 -14.35 -5.29 -9.92
CA ILE A 3 -13.36 -4.48 -9.18
C ILE A 3 -13.91 -3.06 -9.06
N ARG A 4 -14.22 -2.65 -7.83
CA ARG A 4 -14.71 -1.31 -7.51
C ARG A 4 -13.59 -0.29 -7.60
N ARG A 5 -13.90 0.95 -7.98
CA ARG A 5 -12.97 2.09 -7.80
C ARG A 5 -12.87 2.46 -6.33
N GLU A 6 -11.67 2.78 -5.87
CA GLU A 6 -11.46 3.35 -4.54
C GLU A 6 -11.82 4.85 -4.53
N ASP A 7 -12.48 5.29 -3.47
CA ASP A 7 -12.97 6.66 -3.31
C ASP A 7 -12.76 7.20 -1.88
N LYS A 8 -12.03 6.45 -1.03
CA LYS A 8 -11.78 6.84 0.36
C LYS A 8 -11.07 8.19 0.47
N ASN A 9 -10.11 8.44 -0.40
CA ASN A 9 -9.39 9.70 -0.56
C ASN A 9 -8.56 9.67 -1.86
N ARG A 10 -8.01 10.82 -2.25
CA ARG A 10 -7.19 10.98 -3.46
C ARG A 10 -5.88 10.16 -3.49
N TRP A 11 -5.45 9.61 -2.35
CA TRP A 11 -4.19 8.89 -2.20
C TRP A 11 -4.36 7.38 -2.22
N GLU A 12 -5.59 6.86 -2.17
CA GLU A 12 -5.85 5.42 -2.27
C GLU A 12 -5.80 4.97 -3.73
N ARG A 13 -4.57 4.81 -4.23
CA ARG A 13 -4.29 4.45 -5.63
C ARG A 13 -4.21 2.93 -5.85
N ARG A 14 -4.25 2.14 -4.78
CA ARG A 14 -4.10 0.67 -4.87
C ARG A 14 -5.33 0.04 -5.50
N SER A 15 -5.15 -1.19 -5.99
CA SER A 15 -6.22 -2.03 -6.54
C SER A 15 -6.17 -3.41 -5.89
N PRO A 16 -7.31 -4.06 -5.61
CA PRO A 16 -7.32 -5.40 -5.00
C PRO A 16 -6.69 -6.46 -5.91
N LEU A 17 -6.77 -6.26 -7.24
CA LEU A 17 -6.14 -7.11 -8.24
C LEU A 17 -5.53 -6.24 -9.33
N ILE A 18 -4.31 -6.57 -9.75
CA ILE A 18 -3.60 -5.87 -10.82
C ILE A 18 -3.99 -6.47 -12.19
N PRO A 19 -3.72 -5.76 -13.30
CA PRO A 19 -4.02 -6.26 -14.65
C PRO A 19 -3.47 -7.66 -14.94
N GLN A 20 -2.29 -8.00 -14.42
CA GLN A 20 -1.72 -9.34 -14.54
C GLN A 20 -2.61 -10.43 -13.91
N HIS A 21 -3.13 -10.20 -12.70
CA HIS A 21 -4.03 -11.17 -12.05
C HIS A 21 -5.35 -11.32 -12.83
N VAL A 22 -5.87 -10.23 -13.41
CA VAL A 22 -7.07 -10.28 -14.24
C VAL A 22 -6.85 -11.16 -15.46
N ARG A 23 -5.71 -10.99 -16.14
CA ARG A 23 -5.32 -11.81 -17.30
C ARG A 23 -5.23 -13.29 -16.92
N GLU A 24 -4.57 -13.59 -15.81
CA GLU A 24 -4.42 -14.94 -15.26
C GLU A 24 -5.79 -15.58 -14.96
N LEU A 25 -6.65 -14.89 -14.20
CA LEU A 25 -8.00 -15.36 -13.86
C LEU A 25 -8.85 -15.64 -15.11
N LYS A 26 -8.72 -14.81 -16.15
CA LYS A 26 -9.41 -15.03 -17.43
C LYS A 26 -8.87 -16.26 -18.16
N GLN A 27 -7.55 -16.36 -18.31
CA GLN A 27 -6.90 -17.40 -19.11
C GLN A 27 -6.97 -18.78 -18.45
N GLU A 28 -6.76 -18.85 -17.15
CA GLU A 28 -6.65 -20.13 -16.42
C GLU A 28 -7.99 -20.60 -15.85
N HIS A 29 -8.93 -19.69 -15.62
CA HIS A 29 -10.18 -20.00 -14.93
C HIS A 29 -11.44 -19.52 -15.64
N SER A 30 -11.32 -18.87 -16.81
CA SER A 30 -12.46 -18.31 -17.56
C SER A 30 -13.31 -17.34 -16.73
N ILE A 31 -12.67 -16.62 -15.79
CA ILE A 31 -13.35 -15.65 -14.93
C ILE A 31 -13.40 -14.30 -15.64
N GLU A 32 -14.60 -13.90 -16.05
CA GLU A 32 -14.84 -12.56 -16.58
C GLU A 32 -14.74 -11.49 -15.48
N THR A 33 -14.07 -10.39 -15.79
CA THR A 33 -13.83 -9.30 -14.84
C THR A 33 -14.38 -7.98 -15.39
N VAL A 34 -15.18 -7.30 -14.57
CA VAL A 34 -15.65 -5.94 -14.81
C VAL A 34 -14.90 -4.99 -13.87
N VAL A 35 -14.37 -3.90 -14.39
CA VAL A 35 -13.61 -2.91 -13.61
C VAL A 35 -14.27 -1.54 -13.74
N GLN A 36 -14.52 -0.88 -12.62
CA GLN A 36 -14.97 0.51 -12.66
C GLN A 36 -13.85 1.44 -13.12
N PRO A 37 -14.13 2.43 -13.99
CA PRO A 37 -13.18 3.47 -14.32
C PRO A 37 -12.68 4.18 -13.06
N SER A 38 -11.38 4.49 -12.99
CA SER A 38 -10.80 5.18 -11.84
C SER A 38 -9.68 6.16 -12.23
N PRO A 39 -9.83 7.46 -11.94
CA PRO A 39 -8.81 8.46 -12.28
C PRO A 39 -7.60 8.45 -11.34
N ILE A 40 -7.67 7.76 -10.19
CA ILE A 40 -6.60 7.77 -9.18
C ILE A 40 -5.82 6.47 -9.08
N ARG A 41 -6.35 5.37 -9.63
CA ARG A 41 -5.73 4.04 -9.54
C ARG A 41 -4.32 4.05 -10.15
N SER A 42 -3.40 3.30 -9.57
CA SER A 42 -2.03 3.17 -10.06
C SER A 42 -1.94 2.47 -11.42
N PHE A 43 -2.97 1.70 -11.79
CA PHE A 43 -3.11 1.03 -13.07
C PHE A 43 -4.23 1.71 -13.85
N SER A 44 -3.95 2.05 -15.10
CA SER A 44 -4.88 2.69 -16.02
C SER A 44 -6.01 1.75 -16.42
N ASP A 45 -7.13 2.33 -16.89
CA ASP A 45 -8.25 1.55 -17.40
C ASP A 45 -7.86 0.77 -18.68
N ASP A 46 -6.98 1.34 -19.51
CA ASP A 46 -6.44 0.69 -20.72
C ASP A 46 -5.65 -0.58 -20.38
N GLU A 47 -4.84 -0.57 -19.32
CA GLU A 47 -4.13 -1.78 -18.87
C GLU A 47 -5.10 -2.91 -18.48
N TYR A 48 -6.28 -2.59 -17.94
CA TYR A 48 -7.31 -3.59 -17.64
C TYR A 48 -8.02 -4.09 -18.90
N LEU A 49 -8.28 -3.21 -19.88
CA LEU A 49 -8.81 -3.61 -21.19
C LEU A 49 -7.86 -4.58 -21.89
N ASP A 50 -6.56 -4.26 -21.89
CA ASP A 50 -5.50 -5.11 -22.46
C ASP A 50 -5.34 -6.44 -21.71
N ALA A 51 -5.70 -6.48 -20.42
CA ALA A 51 -5.78 -7.70 -19.63
C ALA A 51 -7.05 -8.54 -19.90
N GLY A 52 -7.99 -8.03 -20.69
CA GLY A 52 -9.21 -8.70 -21.07
C GLY A 52 -10.38 -8.47 -20.11
N ALA A 53 -10.34 -7.43 -19.28
CA ALA A 53 -11.49 -6.99 -18.51
C ALA A 53 -12.44 -6.11 -19.34
N THR A 54 -13.68 -5.99 -18.88
CA THR A 54 -14.62 -4.96 -19.34
C THR A 54 -14.54 -3.76 -18.41
N VAL A 55 -14.36 -2.55 -18.95
CA VAL A 55 -14.37 -1.31 -18.17
C VAL A 55 -15.75 -0.64 -18.25
N GLN A 56 -16.45 -0.54 -17.12
CA GLN A 56 -17.76 0.14 -17.01
C GLN A 56 -18.11 0.48 -15.56
N ASP A 57 -18.98 1.47 -15.35
CA ASP A 57 -19.44 1.88 -14.01
C ASP A 57 -20.30 0.83 -13.31
N ASP A 58 -21.18 0.15 -14.05
CA ASP A 58 -22.16 -0.76 -13.48
C ASP A 58 -21.51 -2.11 -13.10
N LEU A 59 -21.55 -2.43 -11.81
CA LEU A 59 -21.14 -3.73 -11.26
C LEU A 59 -22.32 -4.63 -10.92
N SER A 60 -23.56 -4.24 -11.25
CA SER A 60 -24.77 -5.04 -11.04
C SER A 60 -24.64 -6.49 -11.55
N PRO A 61 -24.00 -6.79 -12.70
CA PRO A 61 -23.86 -8.17 -13.19
C PRO A 61 -22.86 -9.02 -12.39
N CYS A 62 -22.05 -8.41 -11.53
CA CYS A 62 -21.00 -9.09 -10.79
C CYS A 62 -21.53 -9.63 -9.45
N PRO A 63 -21.48 -10.96 -9.22
CA PRO A 63 -21.92 -11.55 -7.94
C PRO A 63 -20.92 -11.33 -6.80
N ILE A 64 -19.65 -11.08 -7.14
CA ILE A 64 -18.55 -10.82 -6.21
C ILE A 64 -17.91 -9.48 -6.57
N ILE A 65 -17.78 -8.58 -5.59
CA ILE A 65 -17.20 -7.25 -5.75
C ILE A 65 -15.97 -7.12 -4.83
N PHE A 66 -14.83 -6.75 -5.42
CA PHE A 66 -13.57 -6.54 -4.73
C PHE A 66 -13.30 -5.04 -4.54
N ALA A 67 -12.83 -4.68 -3.35
CA ALA A 67 -12.32 -3.35 -3.01
C ALA A 67 -11.11 -3.50 -2.06
N ILE A 68 -10.36 -2.42 -1.84
CA ILE A 68 -9.32 -2.33 -0.82
C ILE A 68 -9.92 -1.80 0.48
N LYS A 69 -10.57 -0.63 0.44
CA LYS A 69 -11.09 0.06 1.63
C LYS A 69 -12.59 -0.19 1.82
N GLU A 70 -13.12 0.42 2.87
CA GLU A 70 -14.52 0.32 3.22
C GLU A 70 -15.42 0.91 2.13
N ILE A 71 -16.52 0.21 1.85
CA ILE A 71 -17.48 0.60 0.84
C ILE A 71 -18.63 1.36 1.52
N PRO A 72 -19.00 2.56 1.04
CA PRO A 72 -20.17 3.26 1.55
C PRO A 72 -21.45 2.42 1.42
N SER A 73 -22.27 2.40 2.47
CA SER A 73 -23.45 1.54 2.57
C SER A 73 -24.46 1.66 1.42
N SER A 74 -24.48 2.79 0.72
CA SER A 74 -25.34 3.05 -0.45
C SER A 74 -24.95 2.24 -1.69
N PHE A 75 -23.74 1.68 -1.74
CA PHE A 75 -23.27 0.88 -2.88
C PHE A 75 -23.53 -0.62 -2.72
N PHE A 76 -24.04 -1.07 -1.57
CA PHE A 76 -24.33 -2.48 -1.39
C PHE A 76 -25.65 -2.86 -2.06
N GLU A 77 -25.58 -3.87 -2.91
CA GLU A 77 -26.70 -4.58 -3.49
C GLU A 77 -26.98 -5.89 -2.75
N GLN A 78 -28.25 -6.29 -2.71
CA GLN A 78 -28.74 -7.46 -2.01
C GLN A 78 -28.10 -8.77 -2.50
N LYS A 79 -27.80 -9.69 -1.58
CA LYS A 79 -27.31 -11.06 -1.85
C LYS A 79 -25.99 -11.15 -2.62
N LYS A 80 -25.18 -10.08 -2.63
CA LYS A 80 -23.84 -10.09 -3.22
C LYS A 80 -22.75 -10.49 -2.22
N THR A 81 -21.62 -10.89 -2.75
CA THR A 81 -20.39 -11.09 -1.97
C THR A 81 -19.46 -9.89 -2.14
N TYR A 82 -18.89 -9.41 -1.05
CA TYR A 82 -17.91 -8.33 -1.05
C TYR A 82 -16.61 -8.79 -0.40
N ALA A 83 -15.48 -8.42 -0.98
CA ALA A 83 -14.15 -8.75 -0.45
C ALA A 83 -13.32 -7.47 -0.29
N PHE A 84 -13.04 -7.07 0.96
CA PHE A 84 -12.32 -5.84 1.30
C PHE A 84 -11.88 -5.81 2.77
N PHE A 85 -11.05 -4.82 3.15
CA PHE A 85 -10.79 -4.53 4.56
C PHE A 85 -11.96 -3.75 5.15
N SER A 86 -12.89 -4.44 5.82
CA SER A 86 -14.07 -3.80 6.41
C SER A 86 -13.74 -3.04 7.70
N HIS A 87 -12.62 -3.39 8.34
CA HIS A 87 -12.25 -2.96 9.69
C HIS A 87 -13.43 -3.10 10.66
N THR A 88 -14.04 -4.28 10.73
CA THR A 88 -15.13 -4.56 11.68
C THR A 88 -14.77 -5.62 12.72
N ILE A 89 -13.75 -6.46 12.44
CA ILE A 89 -13.40 -7.62 13.28
C ILE A 89 -12.92 -7.29 14.69
N LYS A 90 -12.54 -6.04 14.96
CA LYS A 90 -12.13 -5.54 16.29
C LYS A 90 -13.21 -4.68 16.95
N GLY A 91 -14.44 -4.72 16.44
CA GLY A 91 -15.57 -3.95 16.98
C GLY A 91 -15.44 -2.45 16.72
N GLN A 92 -14.83 -2.04 15.60
CA GLN A 92 -14.66 -0.63 15.28
C GLN A 92 -16.01 0.06 15.03
N GLN A 93 -16.45 0.86 16.00
CA GLN A 93 -17.79 1.47 16.06
C GLN A 93 -18.20 2.20 14.77
N TYR A 94 -17.27 2.89 14.11
CA TYR A 94 -17.54 3.68 12.92
C TYR A 94 -17.98 2.83 11.70
N ASN A 95 -17.58 1.56 11.62
CA ASN A 95 -17.96 0.65 10.52
C ASN A 95 -19.05 -0.36 10.90
N MET A 96 -19.50 -0.39 12.15
CA MET A 96 -20.59 -1.28 12.56
C MET A 96 -21.92 -1.03 11.80
N PRO A 97 -22.32 0.22 11.46
CA PRO A 97 -23.50 0.45 10.62
C PRO A 97 -23.37 -0.15 9.21
N MET A 98 -22.17 -0.12 8.63
CA MET A 98 -21.88 -0.75 7.33
C MET A 98 -22.03 -2.27 7.42
N LEU A 99 -21.50 -2.89 8.48
CA LEU A 99 -21.67 -4.32 8.73
C LEU A 99 -23.15 -4.69 8.91
N LYS A 100 -23.90 -3.90 9.69
CA LYS A 100 -25.35 -4.10 9.86
C LYS A 100 -26.07 -4.04 8.51
N LYS A 101 -25.71 -3.09 7.64
CA LYS A 101 -26.29 -2.98 6.30
C LYS A 101 -26.01 -4.20 5.43
N LEU A 102 -24.79 -4.74 5.47
CA LEU A 102 -24.45 -5.99 4.78
C LEU A 102 -25.34 -7.15 5.25
N MET A 103 -25.59 -7.25 6.56
CA MET A 103 -26.47 -8.28 7.12
C MET A 103 -27.93 -8.11 6.67
N GLU A 104 -28.46 -6.88 6.72
CA GLU A 104 -29.81 -6.56 6.25
C GLU A 104 -30.03 -6.89 4.77
N LEU A 105 -28.98 -6.75 3.96
CA LEU A 105 -28.99 -7.05 2.53
C LEU A 105 -28.65 -8.52 2.22
N GLU A 106 -28.49 -9.38 3.24
CA GLU A 106 -28.09 -10.78 3.07
C GLU A 106 -26.78 -10.93 2.27
N CYS A 107 -25.86 -9.96 2.39
CA CYS A 107 -24.58 -9.98 1.72
C CYS A 107 -23.59 -10.88 2.45
N GLN A 108 -22.63 -11.43 1.69
CA GLN A 108 -21.47 -12.13 2.24
C GLN A 108 -20.27 -11.19 2.27
N LEU A 109 -19.51 -11.21 3.37
CA LEU A 109 -18.29 -10.43 3.53
C LEU A 109 -17.08 -11.36 3.65
N ILE A 110 -16.17 -11.27 2.69
CA ILE A 110 -14.83 -11.86 2.74
C ILE A 110 -13.88 -10.79 3.31
N GLU A 111 -13.62 -10.86 4.61
CA GLU A 111 -12.72 -9.92 5.29
C GLU A 111 -11.26 -10.28 5.01
N TYR A 112 -10.54 -9.38 4.32
CA TYR A 112 -9.12 -9.57 4.01
C TYR A 112 -8.24 -9.74 5.25
N GLU A 113 -8.58 -9.10 6.37
CA GLU A 113 -7.83 -9.25 7.61
C GLU A 113 -7.90 -10.68 8.20
N ARG A 114 -8.86 -11.50 7.75
CA ARG A 114 -9.05 -12.89 8.18
C ARG A 114 -8.58 -13.93 7.16
N ILE A 115 -7.99 -13.52 6.04
CA ILE A 115 -7.34 -14.44 5.10
C ILE A 115 -5.95 -14.81 5.65
N VAL A 116 -5.87 -16.02 6.20
CA VAL A 116 -4.71 -16.59 6.89
C VAL A 116 -4.32 -17.96 6.32
N ASP A 117 -3.07 -18.36 6.51
CA ASP A 117 -2.63 -19.73 6.23
C ASP A 117 -3.03 -20.73 7.33
N SER A 118 -2.61 -21.99 7.18
CA SER A 118 -2.87 -23.07 8.14
C SER A 118 -2.23 -22.85 9.52
N GLN A 119 -1.28 -21.92 9.65
CA GLN A 119 -0.63 -21.53 10.90
C GLN A 119 -1.21 -20.22 11.46
N GLY A 120 -2.28 -19.69 10.86
CA GLY A 120 -2.92 -18.44 11.28
C GLY A 120 -2.16 -17.17 10.88
N LYS A 121 -1.13 -17.27 10.04
CA LYS A 121 -0.40 -16.10 9.55
C LYS A 121 -1.20 -15.43 8.42
N ARG A 122 -1.43 -14.12 8.57
CA ARG A 122 -2.15 -13.32 7.57
C ARG A 122 -1.41 -13.28 6.23
N LEU A 123 -2.12 -13.62 5.16
CA LEU A 123 -1.58 -13.66 3.80
C LEU A 123 -1.61 -12.29 3.13
N ILE A 124 -2.69 -11.51 3.35
CA ILE A 124 -2.83 -10.18 2.78
C ILE A 124 -2.30 -9.14 3.77
N ALA A 125 -1.11 -8.60 3.51
CA ALA A 125 -0.50 -7.59 4.36
C ALA A 125 0.39 -6.61 3.58
N PHE A 126 0.29 -5.33 3.90
CA PHE A 126 1.11 -4.27 3.28
C PHE A 126 2.29 -3.82 4.14
N GLY A 127 2.59 -4.56 5.23
CA GLY A 127 3.52 -4.11 6.26
C GLY A 127 4.92 -3.81 5.73
N LYS A 128 5.43 -4.63 4.79
CA LYS A 128 6.77 -4.44 4.21
C LYS A 128 6.88 -3.09 3.49
N TYR A 129 5.96 -2.81 2.57
CA TYR A 129 5.91 -1.53 1.86
C TYR A 129 5.66 -0.33 2.78
N ALA A 130 4.85 -0.51 3.84
CA ALA A 130 4.68 0.54 4.86
C ALA A 130 5.99 0.86 5.58
N GLY A 131 6.82 -0.15 5.87
CA GLY A 131 8.16 0.04 6.41
C GLY A 131 9.09 0.79 5.48
N MET A 132 9.10 0.40 4.19
CA MET A 132 9.92 1.06 3.18
C MET A 132 9.54 2.54 3.02
N ALA A 133 8.25 2.82 2.79
CA ALA A 133 7.73 4.18 2.66
C ALA A 133 8.00 5.01 3.93
N GLY A 134 7.80 4.42 5.12
CA GLY A 134 8.06 5.08 6.38
C GLY A 134 9.52 5.47 6.58
N MET A 135 10.47 4.61 6.17
CA MET A 135 11.89 4.92 6.26
C MET A 135 12.32 5.98 5.24
N ILE A 136 11.84 5.91 4.00
CA ILE A 136 12.08 6.95 2.98
C ILE A 136 11.60 8.32 3.48
N ASP A 137 10.36 8.39 3.99
CA ASP A 137 9.80 9.64 4.53
C ASP A 137 10.54 10.12 5.79
N THR A 138 11.10 9.20 6.59
CA THR A 138 11.95 9.55 7.74
C THR A 138 13.23 10.24 7.28
N PHE A 139 13.92 9.73 6.25
CA PHE A 139 15.09 10.40 5.69
C PHE A 139 14.76 11.75 5.06
N TRP A 140 13.67 11.82 4.28
CA TRP A 140 13.19 13.09 3.74
C TRP A 140 12.92 14.11 4.85
N ALA A 141 12.21 13.71 5.90
CA ALA A 141 11.88 14.59 7.03
C ALA A 141 13.14 15.02 7.80
N LEU A 142 14.09 14.10 8.00
CA LEU A 142 15.39 14.40 8.60
C LEU A 142 16.14 15.45 7.79
N GLY A 143 16.20 15.30 6.46
CA GLY A 143 16.89 16.26 5.60
C GLY A 143 16.28 17.66 5.68
N LYS A 144 14.93 17.75 5.67
CA LYS A 144 14.23 19.02 5.85
C LYS A 144 14.48 19.65 7.23
N LYS A 145 14.53 18.84 8.29
CA LYS A 145 14.82 19.31 9.66
C LYS A 145 16.23 19.90 9.75
N LEU A 146 17.24 19.15 9.30
CA LEU A 146 18.64 19.57 9.38
C LEU A 146 18.89 20.84 8.56
N SER A 147 18.31 20.96 7.36
CA SER A 147 18.41 22.20 6.58
C SER A 147 17.78 23.41 7.28
N ARG A 148 16.69 23.22 8.03
CA ARG A 148 16.09 24.31 8.84
C ARG A 148 16.96 24.72 10.02
N GLU A 149 17.77 23.81 10.53
CA GLU A 149 18.76 24.04 11.59
C GLU A 149 20.08 24.62 11.04
N GLY A 150 20.18 24.86 9.72
CA GLY A 150 21.39 25.38 9.07
C GLY A 150 22.49 24.33 8.94
N ILE A 151 22.14 23.04 8.99
CA ILE A 151 23.09 21.93 8.91
C ILE A 151 23.04 21.32 7.51
N ASP A 152 24.15 21.43 6.79
CA ASP A 152 24.33 20.75 5.51
C ASP A 152 24.25 19.23 5.69
N ASN A 153 23.44 18.59 4.84
CA ASN A 153 23.15 17.16 4.99
C ASN A 153 22.79 16.50 3.65
N PRO A 154 23.16 15.22 3.46
CA PRO A 154 22.95 14.47 2.22
C PRO A 154 21.48 14.02 2.03
N PHE A 155 20.68 14.03 3.10
CA PHE A 155 19.27 13.64 3.04
C PHE A 155 18.38 14.65 2.29
N THR A 156 18.91 15.84 1.96
CA THR A 156 18.25 16.79 1.06
C THR A 156 18.04 16.24 -0.36
N LEU A 157 18.78 15.19 -0.75
CA LEU A 157 18.65 14.47 -2.02
C LEU A 157 17.48 13.47 -2.05
N VAL A 158 16.88 13.21 -0.89
CA VAL A 158 15.74 12.30 -0.73
C VAL A 158 14.45 13.10 -0.86
N GLU A 159 13.53 12.60 -1.67
CA GLU A 159 12.19 13.15 -1.83
C GLU A 159 11.20 12.39 -0.95
N GLN A 160 10.03 12.99 -0.73
CA GLN A 160 8.96 12.29 -0.02
C GLN A 160 8.49 11.09 -0.86
N THR A 161 8.16 9.97 -0.23
CA THR A 161 7.83 8.70 -0.91
C THR A 161 6.78 8.86 -2.01
N VAL A 162 5.77 9.69 -1.77
CA VAL A 162 4.66 9.95 -2.71
C VAL A 162 5.10 10.62 -4.02
N GLN A 163 6.30 11.20 -4.07
CA GLN A 163 6.86 11.86 -5.25
C GLN A 163 7.58 10.88 -6.18
N TYR A 164 7.94 9.70 -5.69
CA TYR A 164 8.54 8.66 -6.51
C TYR A 164 7.48 7.87 -7.29
N GLU A 165 7.77 7.61 -8.57
CA GLU A 165 6.92 6.79 -9.45
C GLU A 165 7.01 5.28 -9.14
N SER A 166 8.12 4.84 -8.54
CA SER A 166 8.41 3.44 -8.27
C SER A 166 9.30 3.27 -7.04
N LEU A 167 9.34 2.05 -6.50
CA LEU A 167 10.25 1.71 -5.40
C LEU A 167 11.71 1.78 -5.86
N GLU A 168 11.99 1.41 -7.11
CA GLU A 168 13.30 1.49 -7.73
C GLU A 168 13.79 2.95 -7.79
N ALA A 169 12.93 3.88 -8.23
CA ALA A 169 13.23 5.31 -8.22
C ALA A 169 13.50 5.83 -6.81
N ALA A 170 12.70 5.41 -5.82
CA ALA A 170 12.91 5.79 -4.43
C ALA A 170 14.26 5.26 -3.90
N LYS A 171 14.61 3.99 -4.17
CA LYS A 171 15.89 3.40 -3.78
C LYS A 171 17.08 4.08 -4.45
N MET A 172 16.96 4.49 -5.71
CA MET A 172 17.99 5.32 -6.37
C MET A 172 18.16 6.67 -5.66
N GLY A 173 17.07 7.30 -5.22
CA GLY A 173 17.10 8.51 -4.40
C GLY A 173 17.90 8.34 -3.11
N ILE A 174 17.65 7.25 -2.37
CA ILE A 174 18.41 6.88 -1.17
C ILE A 174 19.88 6.59 -1.51
N GLY A 175 20.14 5.89 -2.62
CA GLY A 175 21.50 5.58 -3.08
C GLY A 175 22.34 6.83 -3.38
N ARG A 176 21.73 7.89 -3.90
CA ARG A 176 22.44 9.18 -4.08
C ARG A 176 22.83 9.82 -2.76
N ALA A 177 21.95 9.74 -1.75
CA ALA A 177 22.29 10.19 -0.39
C ALA A 177 23.40 9.31 0.23
N ALA A 178 23.36 7.99 0.01
CA ALA A 178 24.41 7.07 0.46
C ALA A 178 25.78 7.43 -0.13
N GLN A 179 25.87 7.64 -1.46
CA GLN A 179 27.10 8.03 -2.13
C GLN A 179 27.66 9.36 -1.62
N ALA A 180 26.79 10.33 -1.30
CA ALA A 180 27.21 11.60 -0.70
C ALA A 180 27.78 11.39 0.71
N ILE A 181 27.17 10.51 1.53
CA ILE A 181 27.69 10.14 2.85
C ILE A 181 29.06 9.46 2.74
N GLU A 182 29.24 8.53 1.79
CA GLU A 182 30.53 7.84 1.61
C GLU A 182 31.65 8.79 1.18
N ARG A 183 31.34 9.75 0.30
CA ARG A 183 32.33 10.69 -0.25
C ARG A 183 32.68 11.81 0.73
N ASP A 184 31.67 12.44 1.32
CA ASP A 184 31.83 13.70 2.06
C ASP A 184 31.60 13.53 3.58
N GLY A 185 31.10 12.37 4.00
CA GLY A 185 30.67 12.13 5.38
C GLY A 185 29.35 12.83 5.71
N ILE A 186 29.09 12.96 7.01
CA ILE A 186 28.03 13.80 7.57
C ILE A 186 28.66 14.89 8.43
N ALA A 187 27.92 15.96 8.70
CA ALA A 187 28.38 17.03 9.59
C ALA A 187 28.89 16.44 10.93
N ALA A 188 30.03 16.91 11.41
CA ALA A 188 30.69 16.36 12.60
C ALA A 188 29.77 16.34 13.85
N LEU A 189 28.91 17.35 13.99
CA LEU A 189 27.92 17.44 15.07
C LEU A 189 26.84 16.35 15.04
N LEU A 190 26.64 15.69 13.88
CA LEU A 190 25.71 14.58 13.70
C LEU A 190 26.38 13.22 13.86
N SER A 191 27.71 13.16 13.99
CA SER A 191 28.46 11.90 14.03
C SER A 191 28.69 11.44 15.48
N PRO A 192 28.28 10.21 15.87
CA PRO A 192 27.55 9.24 15.06
C PRO A 192 26.05 9.56 14.95
N LEU A 193 25.47 9.32 13.77
CA LEU A 193 24.02 9.40 13.56
C LEU A 193 23.42 8.02 13.80
N ILE A 194 22.58 7.89 14.83
CA ILE A 194 22.07 6.60 15.31
C ILE A 194 20.61 6.42 14.90
N PHE A 195 20.30 5.29 14.27
CA PHE A 195 18.95 4.87 13.93
C PHE A 195 18.53 3.69 14.82
N GLY A 196 17.48 3.89 15.62
CA GLY A 196 16.89 2.83 16.44
C GLY A 196 15.69 2.19 15.73
N ILE A 197 15.72 0.88 15.51
CA ILE A 197 14.60 0.12 14.95
C ILE A 197 13.95 -0.72 16.05
N ALA A 198 12.67 -0.46 16.32
CA ALA A 198 11.88 -1.22 17.28
C ALA A 198 10.95 -2.22 16.56
N GLY A 199 11.06 -3.50 16.93
CA GLY A 199 10.23 -4.60 16.42
C GLY A 199 10.87 -5.41 15.30
N TYR A 200 10.31 -6.59 15.04
CA TYR A 200 10.89 -7.61 14.13
C TYR A 200 9.93 -8.05 13.00
N GLY A 201 8.78 -7.37 12.88
CA GLY A 201 7.75 -7.69 11.89
C GLY A 201 8.06 -7.16 10.49
N ASN A 202 7.13 -7.37 9.56
CA ASN A 202 7.29 -6.96 8.15
C ASN A 202 7.57 -5.46 7.98
N VAL A 203 7.00 -4.60 8.84
CA VAL A 203 7.27 -3.15 8.82
C VAL A 203 8.73 -2.87 9.13
N SER A 204 9.25 -3.44 10.22
CA SER A 204 10.67 -3.31 10.58
C SER A 204 11.59 -3.83 9.47
N LYS A 205 11.27 -4.98 8.88
CA LYS A 205 12.04 -5.53 7.74
C LYS A 205 12.06 -4.61 6.53
N GLY A 206 10.92 -4.01 6.19
CA GLY A 206 10.83 -3.04 5.09
C GLY A 206 11.60 -1.74 5.36
N ALA A 207 11.58 -1.27 6.61
CA ALA A 207 12.34 -0.11 7.04
C ALA A 207 13.85 -0.36 6.98
N GLN A 208 14.29 -1.52 7.47
CA GLN A 208 15.68 -1.96 7.40
C GLN A 208 16.16 -2.10 5.95
N GLU A 209 15.34 -2.65 5.04
CA GLU A 209 15.72 -2.77 3.62
C GLU A 209 16.06 -1.42 2.96
N ILE A 210 15.43 -0.32 3.40
CA ILE A 210 15.76 1.03 2.93
C ILE A 210 16.97 1.60 3.67
N LEU A 211 17.06 1.36 4.99
CA LEU A 211 18.16 1.83 5.83
C LEU A 211 19.50 1.19 5.41
N ASP A 212 19.50 -0.10 5.05
CA ASP A 212 20.65 -0.89 4.61
C ASP A 212 21.25 -0.40 3.27
N LEU A 213 20.58 0.51 2.57
CA LEU A 213 21.13 1.18 1.38
C LEU A 213 22.14 2.28 1.74
N LEU A 214 22.15 2.75 2.99
CA LEU A 214 23.12 3.71 3.48
C LEU A 214 24.39 2.99 3.99
N PRO A 215 25.56 3.67 4.01
CA PRO A 215 26.81 3.11 4.53
C PRO A 215 26.80 3.05 6.07
N ILE A 216 25.97 2.17 6.64
CA ILE A 216 25.76 2.04 8.09
C ILE A 216 26.57 0.90 8.70
N HIS A 217 26.80 1.01 10.01
CA HIS A 217 27.29 -0.10 10.83
C HIS A 217 26.18 -0.57 11.77
N THR A 218 25.82 -1.85 11.68
CA THR A 218 24.87 -2.46 12.60
C THR A 218 25.54 -2.75 13.94
N ILE A 219 24.95 -2.26 15.03
CA ILE A 219 25.36 -2.58 16.40
C ILE A 219 24.32 -3.54 16.97
N THR A 220 24.74 -4.76 17.31
CA THR A 220 23.88 -5.73 18.02
C THR A 220 23.85 -5.42 19.52
N PRO A 221 22.69 -5.57 20.20
CA PRO A 221 22.62 -5.57 21.66
C PRO A 221 23.53 -6.61 22.31
#